data_AF-A0A6B3G943-F1
#
_entry.id   AF-A0A6B3G943-F1
#
_cell.length_a   1.000
_cell.length_b   1.000
_cell.length_c   1.000
_cell.angle_alpha   90.00
_cell.angle_beta   90.00
_cell.angle_gamma   90.00
#
_symmetry.space_group_name_H-M   'P 1'
#
loop_
_entity.id
_entity.type
_entity.pdbx_description
1 polymer ?
#
loop_
_entity_poly.entity_id
_entity_poly.type
_entity_poly.pdbx_seq_one_letter_code
_entity_poly.pdbx_strand_id
1 'polypeptide(L)'
;MAVTEQAPGPATATTAHLGILRRQASRESAARTYARSLPIVPVRARGVTIEGADGRRYLDCLSGAGTLALGHNHPVVLEAVRKVLDSGAPLHVLDLATPVKDAFTTELFATLPPALASRARVQFCGPAGTDAVEAALTLTRTATGRPGVLAFTGAYHGMTA
;
A
#
# COMPACT_ATOMS: atom_id res chain seq x y z
N MET A 1 11.98 12.01 3.55
CA MET A 1 11.07 13.04 4.08
C MET A 1 11.86 14.32 4.23
N ALA A 2 11.35 15.44 3.72
CA ALA A 2 11.88 16.76 4.00
C ALA A 2 10.99 17.45 5.06
N VAL A 3 11.58 18.17 6.00
CA VAL A 3 10.83 18.97 6.99
C VAL A 3 10.56 20.32 6.34
N THR A 4 9.30 20.65 6.05
CA THR A 4 8.96 21.78 5.16
C THR A 4 8.55 23.09 5.83
N GLU A 5 8.74 23.26 7.14
CA GLU A 5 8.52 24.57 7.79
C GLU A 5 9.25 24.63 9.14
N GLN A 6 9.90 25.75 9.46
CA GLN A 6 10.40 26.02 10.81
C GLN A 6 9.19 26.21 11.75
N ALA A 7 8.84 25.15 12.47
CA ALA A 7 7.95 25.21 13.63
C ALA A 7 8.64 25.97 14.79
N PRO A 8 7.88 26.65 15.66
CA PRO A 8 8.41 27.53 16.70
C PRO A 8 9.24 26.74 17.73
N GLY A 9 10.56 26.94 17.74
CA GLY A 9 11.49 26.36 18.72
C GLY A 9 11.49 24.82 18.78
N PRO A 10 12.41 24.19 19.54
CA PRO A 10 12.33 22.76 19.79
C PRO A 10 11.10 22.49 20.65
N ALA A 11 9.96 22.19 20.03
CA ALA A 11 8.85 21.55 20.71
C ALA A 11 9.41 20.27 21.34
N THR A 12 9.52 20.27 22.66
CA THR A 12 10.01 19.16 23.47
C THR A 12 9.18 17.94 23.10
N ALA A 13 9.82 16.90 22.54
CA ALA A 13 9.12 15.66 22.22
C ALA A 13 8.31 15.24 23.44
N THR A 14 6.98 15.14 23.28
CA THR A 14 6.10 14.88 24.40
C THR A 14 6.49 13.55 25.05
N THR A 15 6.38 13.44 26.38
CA THR A 15 6.62 12.18 27.11
C THR A 15 5.84 11.00 26.49
N ALA A 16 4.66 11.28 25.93
CA ALA A 16 3.84 10.33 25.21
C ALA A 16 4.50 9.80 23.92
N HIS A 17 5.04 10.68 23.06
CA HIS A 17 5.74 10.32 21.83
C HIS A 17 6.93 9.37 22.13
N LEU A 18 7.80 9.76 23.06
CA LEU A 18 8.96 8.94 23.45
C LEU A 18 8.54 7.62 24.11
N GLY A 19 7.42 7.61 24.82
CA GLY A 19 6.85 6.40 25.40
C GLY A 19 6.38 5.40 24.34
N ILE A 20 5.76 5.85 23.25
CA ILE A 20 5.33 4.99 22.13
C ILE A 20 6.54 4.34 21.47
N LEU A 21 7.56 5.11 21.12
CA LEU A 21 8.77 4.59 20.48
C LEU A 21 9.53 3.58 21.36
N ARG A 22 9.61 3.84 22.68
CA ARG A 22 10.19 2.89 23.63
C ARG A 22 9.44 1.57 23.68
N ARG A 23 8.10 1.61 23.76
CA ARG A 23 7.28 0.39 23.74
C ARG A 23 7.39 -0.36 22.41
N GLN A 24 7.47 0.35 21.30
CA GLN A 24 7.71 -0.25 20.00
C GLN A 24 9.05 -1.02 20.00
N ALA A 25 10.12 -0.37 20.45
CA ALA A 25 11.44 -0.97 20.50
C ALA A 25 11.52 -2.19 21.43
N SER A 26 10.74 -2.23 22.52
CA SER A 26 10.75 -3.35 23.46
C SER A 26 9.84 -4.52 23.05
N ARG A 27 8.89 -4.30 22.14
CA ARG A 27 7.86 -5.30 21.78
C ARG A 27 8.01 -5.84 20.36
N GLU A 28 8.58 -5.06 19.44
CA GLU A 28 8.70 -5.44 18.03
C GLU A 28 10.10 -5.94 17.69
N SER A 29 10.17 -6.87 16.74
CA SER A 29 11.43 -7.42 16.22
C SER A 29 12.34 -6.33 15.64
N ALA A 30 13.66 -6.55 15.75
CA ALA A 30 14.67 -5.72 15.11
C ALA A 30 14.63 -5.76 13.57
N ALA A 31 13.88 -6.71 12.98
CA ALA A 31 13.66 -6.84 11.54
C ALA A 31 12.87 -5.66 10.91
N ARG A 32 12.34 -4.74 11.72
CA ARG A 32 11.71 -3.50 11.24
C ARG A 32 12.74 -2.58 10.55
N THR A 33 12.43 -2.12 9.34
CA THR A 33 13.32 -1.25 8.56
C THR A 33 12.97 0.22 8.73
N TYR A 34 11.78 0.64 8.27
CA TYR A 34 11.38 2.06 8.25
C TYR A 34 11.36 2.70 9.63
N ALA A 35 10.81 2.02 10.64
CA ALA A 35 10.70 2.56 12.00
C ALA A 35 12.05 2.83 12.67
N ARG A 36 13.15 2.20 12.20
CA ARG A 36 14.50 2.50 12.70
C ARG A 36 15.07 3.77 12.06
N SER A 37 14.85 3.95 10.76
CA SER A 37 15.36 5.10 10.01
C SER A 37 14.48 6.35 10.16
N LEU A 38 13.20 6.17 10.47
CA LEU A 38 12.19 7.21 10.60
C LEU A 38 11.43 6.99 11.93
N PRO A 39 12.00 7.40 13.09
CA PRO A 39 11.36 7.25 14.41
C PRO A 39 10.23 8.28 14.61
N ILE A 40 9.29 8.31 13.68
CA ILE A 40 8.14 9.21 13.69
C ILE A 40 6.96 8.42 14.28
N VAL A 41 6.12 9.10 15.04
CA VAL A 41 4.82 8.58 15.49
C VAL A 41 3.74 9.38 14.75
N PRO A 42 3.27 8.92 13.57
CA PRO A 42 2.23 9.61 12.81
C PRO A 42 0.93 9.62 13.59
N VAL A 43 0.24 10.77 13.64
CA VAL A 43 -1.08 10.92 14.28
C VAL A 43 -2.15 11.39 13.32
N ARG A 44 -1.78 12.14 12.28
CA ARG A 44 -2.68 12.55 11.21
C ARG A 44 -1.90 12.65 9.91
N ALA A 45 -2.56 12.42 8.78
CA ALA A 45 -1.96 12.64 7.47
C ALA A 45 -3.02 13.08 6.46
N ARG A 46 -2.65 13.95 5.53
CA ARG A 46 -3.51 14.34 4.40
C ARG A 46 -2.66 14.75 3.21
N GLY A 47 -2.99 14.26 2.03
CA GLY A 47 -2.19 14.48 0.83
C GLY A 47 -0.77 13.96 1.05
N VAL A 48 0.23 14.84 0.91
CA VAL A 48 1.65 14.51 1.08
C VAL A 48 2.20 14.89 2.45
N THR A 49 1.37 15.29 3.41
CA THR A 49 1.84 15.74 4.73
C THR A 49 1.42 14.79 5.84
N ILE A 50 2.36 14.50 6.74
CA ILE A 50 2.15 13.74 7.98
C ILE A 50 2.39 14.67 9.17
N GLU A 51 1.47 14.65 10.14
CA GLU A 51 1.61 15.27 11.46
C GLU A 51 2.04 14.19 12.45
N GLY A 52 3.12 14.45 13.19
CA GLY A 52 3.64 13.56 14.23
C GLY A 52 3.16 13.92 15.63
N ALA A 53 3.20 12.96 16.55
CA ALA A 53 2.91 13.16 17.98
C ALA A 53 3.89 14.09 18.71
N ASP A 54 5.00 14.43 18.05
CA ASP A 54 5.98 15.43 18.46
C ASP A 54 5.61 16.86 18.04
N GLY A 55 4.45 17.03 17.39
CA GLY A 55 3.95 18.32 16.90
C GLY A 55 4.56 18.78 15.58
N ARG A 56 5.44 17.97 14.96
CA ARG A 56 6.08 18.33 13.69
C ARG A 56 5.23 17.89 12.50
N ARG A 57 5.37 18.63 11.40
CA ARG A 57 4.84 18.27 10.09
C ARG A 57 5.97 17.79 9.19
N TYR A 58 5.71 16.72 8.47
CA TYR A 58 6.67 16.04 7.64
C TYR A 58 6.13 15.92 6.21
N LEU A 59 6.97 16.23 5.21
CA LEU A 59 6.67 15.91 3.82
C LEU A 59 6.94 14.44 3.54
N ASP A 60 5.89 13.70 3.17
CA ASP A 60 5.96 12.31 2.78
C ASP A 60 6.42 12.18 1.32
N CYS A 61 7.71 11.88 1.15
CA CYS A 61 8.31 11.56 -0.14
C CYS A 61 8.42 10.04 -0.38
N LEU A 62 7.91 9.21 0.56
CA LEU A 62 7.92 7.76 0.44
C LEU A 62 6.61 7.24 -0.15
N SER A 63 5.49 7.91 0.16
CA SER A 63 4.15 7.58 -0.36
C SER A 63 3.77 6.12 -0.12
N GLY A 64 4.11 5.56 1.05
CA GLY A 64 3.90 4.15 1.36
C GLY A 64 4.59 3.21 0.36
N ALA A 65 5.84 3.51 0.01
CA ALA A 65 6.60 2.83 -1.05
C ALA A 65 5.87 2.83 -2.40
N GLY A 66 5.19 3.94 -2.72
CA GLY A 66 4.42 4.13 -3.96
C GLY A 66 2.95 3.72 -3.90
N THR A 67 2.50 3.10 -2.80
CA THR A 67 1.09 2.64 -2.66
C THR A 67 0.09 3.80 -2.67
N LEU A 68 0.46 4.96 -2.12
CA LEU A 68 -0.44 6.09 -1.90
C LEU A 68 -0.44 7.06 -3.09
N ALA A 69 -0.86 6.60 -4.27
CA ALA A 69 -0.83 7.40 -5.50
C ALA A 69 -1.57 8.75 -5.40
N LEU A 70 -2.65 8.82 -4.62
CA LEU A 70 -3.43 10.05 -4.37
C LEU A 70 -3.06 10.75 -3.04
N GLY A 71 -2.04 10.25 -2.34
CA GLY A 71 -1.66 10.67 -1.00
C GLY A 71 -2.60 10.15 0.10
N HIS A 72 -2.29 10.54 1.34
CA HIS A 72 -3.02 10.13 2.53
C HIS A 72 -4.44 10.70 2.55
N ASN A 73 -5.43 9.89 2.91
CA ASN A 73 -6.80 10.31 3.20
C ASN A 73 -7.44 11.15 2.07
N HIS A 74 -7.18 10.77 0.81
CA HIS A 74 -7.77 11.45 -0.34
C HIS A 74 -9.31 11.32 -0.31
N PRO A 75 -10.09 12.41 -0.48
CA PRO A 75 -11.55 12.39 -0.31
C PRO A 75 -12.25 11.31 -1.14
N VAL A 76 -11.88 11.15 -2.41
CA VAL A 76 -12.46 10.15 -3.31
C VAL A 76 -12.29 8.71 -2.78
N VAL A 77 -11.13 8.40 -2.19
CA VAL A 77 -10.87 7.06 -1.62
C VAL A 77 -11.70 6.87 -0.36
N LEU A 78 -11.74 7.87 0.52
CA LEU A 78 -12.52 7.80 1.76
C LEU A 78 -14.02 7.66 1.50
N GLU A 79 -14.55 8.40 0.52
CA GLU A 79 -15.96 8.28 0.11
C GLU A 79 -16.26 6.89 -0.47
N ALA A 80 -15.39 6.34 -1.33
CA ALA A 80 -15.58 5.01 -1.89
C ALA A 80 -15.59 3.92 -0.80
N VAL A 81 -14.66 3.99 0.16
CA VAL A 81 -14.61 3.05 1.29
C VAL A 81 -15.85 3.17 2.17
N ARG A 82 -16.24 4.39 2.57
CA ARG A 82 -17.44 4.62 3.39
C ARG A 82 -18.70 4.11 2.70
N LYS A 83 -18.85 4.36 1.40
CA LYS A 83 -20.00 3.87 0.62
C LYS A 83 -20.16 2.35 0.71
N VAL A 84 -19.06 1.58 0.65
CA VAL A 84 -19.10 0.11 0.78
C VAL A 84 -19.47 -0.32 2.20
N LEU A 85 -18.92 0.36 3.22
CA LEU A 85 -19.22 0.08 4.63
C LEU A 85 -20.70 0.37 4.96
N ASP A 86 -21.22 1.49 4.48
CA ASP A 86 -22.58 1.95 4.75
C ASP A 86 -23.63 1.17 3.95
N SER A 87 -23.26 0.52 2.83
CA SER A 87 -24.20 -0.22 1.99
C SER A 87 -24.56 -1.61 2.53
N GLY A 88 -23.88 -2.10 3.57
CA GLY A 88 -24.04 -3.49 4.06
C GLY A 88 -23.55 -4.55 3.06
N ALA A 89 -22.69 -4.17 2.11
CA ALA A 89 -22.09 -5.13 1.18
C ALA A 89 -21.18 -6.11 1.95
N PRO A 90 -21.06 -7.37 1.53
CA PRO A 90 -20.19 -8.31 2.21
C PRO A 90 -18.73 -7.90 1.99
N LEU A 91 -17.95 -7.84 3.08
CA LEU A 91 -16.56 -7.39 3.04
C LEU A 91 -15.60 -8.46 2.52
N HIS A 92 -15.97 -9.74 2.59
CA HIS A 92 -15.14 -10.85 2.13
C HIS A 92 -16.02 -12.00 1.63
N VAL A 93 -15.87 -12.33 0.35
CA VAL A 93 -16.66 -13.36 -0.34
C VAL A 93 -15.82 -14.23 -1.28
N LEU A 94 -14.50 -14.30 -1.04
CA LEU A 94 -13.56 -15.06 -1.87
C LEU A 94 -13.68 -14.65 -3.36
N ASP A 95 -14.02 -15.58 -4.24
CA ASP A 95 -14.07 -15.42 -5.69
C ASP A 95 -15.45 -15.00 -6.22
N LEU A 96 -16.48 -14.95 -5.36
CA LEU A 96 -17.83 -14.59 -5.76
C LEU A 96 -17.89 -13.22 -6.46
N ALA A 97 -18.81 -13.11 -7.42
CA ALA A 97 -19.08 -11.86 -8.10
C ALA A 97 -19.79 -10.88 -7.16
N THR A 98 -19.45 -9.60 -7.26
CA THR A 98 -20.15 -8.51 -6.58
C THR A 98 -20.32 -7.34 -7.55
N PRO A 99 -21.33 -6.48 -7.39
CA PRO A 99 -21.49 -5.29 -8.22
C PRO A 99 -20.25 -4.38 -8.19
N VAL A 100 -19.55 -4.29 -7.05
CA VAL A 100 -18.33 -3.49 -6.90
C VAL A 100 -17.16 -4.11 -7.69
N LYS A 101 -17.00 -5.44 -7.64
CA LYS A 101 -15.96 -6.16 -8.40
C LYS A 101 -16.20 -6.04 -9.90
N ASP A 102 -17.46 -6.18 -10.35
CA ASP A 102 -17.85 -6.05 -11.75
C ASP A 102 -17.59 -4.64 -12.31
N ALA A 103 -18.01 -3.61 -11.57
CA ALA A 103 -17.74 -2.22 -11.92
C ALA A 103 -16.23 -1.92 -11.97
N PHE A 104 -15.45 -2.41 -10.99
CA PHE A 104 -14.00 -2.28 -11.00
C PHE A 104 -13.37 -2.96 -12.22
N THR A 105 -13.77 -4.19 -12.56
CA THR A 105 -13.24 -4.86 -13.75
C THR A 105 -13.62 -4.14 -15.04
N THR A 106 -14.83 -3.59 -15.12
CA THR A 106 -15.27 -2.83 -16.29
C THR A 106 -14.38 -1.59 -16.50
N GLU A 107 -14.16 -0.82 -15.44
CA GLU A 107 -13.29 0.37 -15.50
C GLU A 107 -11.83 -0.02 -15.81
N LEU A 108 -11.31 -1.07 -15.17
CA LEU A 108 -9.97 -1.57 -15.43
C LEU A 108 -9.77 -1.87 -16.92
N PHE A 109 -10.68 -2.61 -17.54
CA PHE A 109 -10.59 -2.94 -18.97
C PHE A 109 -10.71 -1.71 -19.87
N ALA A 110 -11.45 -0.66 -19.46
CA ALA A 110 -11.54 0.59 -20.20
C ALA A 110 -10.20 1.38 -20.21
N THR A 111 -9.34 1.18 -19.21
CA THR A 111 -8.01 1.81 -19.16
C THR A 111 -6.94 1.06 -19.97
N LEU A 112 -7.20 -0.19 -20.35
CA LEU A 112 -6.24 -1.01 -21.09
C LEU A 112 -6.23 -0.66 -22.59
N PRO A 113 -5.09 -0.84 -23.29
CA PRO A 113 -5.05 -0.76 -24.74
C PRO A 113 -6.09 -1.71 -25.37
N PRO A 114 -6.87 -1.30 -26.39
CA PRO A 114 -7.98 -2.12 -26.93
C PRO A 114 -7.57 -3.53 -27.38
N ALA A 115 -6.36 -3.66 -27.97
CA ALA A 115 -5.82 -4.94 -28.40
C ALA A 115 -5.55 -5.90 -27.22
N LEU A 116 -5.20 -5.36 -26.05
CA LEU A 116 -5.03 -6.13 -24.82
C LEU A 116 -6.39 -6.42 -24.18
N ALA A 117 -7.23 -5.40 -24.03
CA ALA A 117 -8.56 -5.52 -23.41
C ALA A 117 -9.42 -6.61 -24.06
N SER A 118 -9.40 -6.72 -25.40
CA SER A 118 -10.20 -7.71 -26.14
C SER A 118 -9.81 -9.18 -25.88
N ARG A 119 -8.61 -9.44 -25.34
CA ARG A 119 -8.09 -10.80 -25.11
C ARG A 119 -7.69 -11.08 -23.67
N ALA A 120 -7.67 -10.06 -22.81
CA ALA A 120 -7.24 -10.19 -21.43
C ALA A 120 -8.28 -10.92 -20.56
N ARG A 121 -7.76 -11.50 -19.46
CA ARG A 121 -8.50 -12.01 -18.32
C ARG A 121 -7.82 -11.50 -17.06
N VAL A 122 -8.57 -11.29 -15.99
CA VAL A 122 -8.06 -10.78 -14.72
C VAL A 122 -8.18 -11.88 -13.66
N GLN A 123 -7.06 -12.17 -13.01
CA GLN A 123 -7.01 -13.01 -11.81
C GLN A 123 -6.80 -12.09 -10.60
N PHE A 124 -7.76 -12.07 -9.68
CA PHE A 124 -7.56 -11.46 -8.36
C PHE A 124 -6.80 -12.45 -7.48
N CYS A 125 -5.57 -12.09 -7.12
CA CYS A 125 -4.70 -12.90 -6.25
C CYS A 125 -4.90 -12.50 -4.78
N GLY A 126 -4.07 -13.03 -3.88
CA GLY A 126 -3.96 -12.47 -2.53
C GLY A 126 -3.56 -10.98 -2.55
N PRO A 127 -3.79 -10.25 -1.45
CA PRO A 127 -3.63 -8.79 -1.41
C PRO A 127 -2.16 -8.34 -1.28
N ALA A 128 -1.22 -9.02 -1.93
CA ALA A 128 0.20 -8.67 -1.97
C ALA A 128 0.81 -8.80 -3.37
N GLY A 129 1.85 -8.01 -3.65
CA GLY A 129 2.56 -8.07 -4.94
C GLY A 129 3.24 -9.42 -5.20
N THR A 130 3.70 -10.10 -4.14
CA THR A 130 4.25 -11.47 -4.22
C THR A 130 3.24 -12.45 -4.77
N ASP A 131 1.98 -12.38 -4.33
CA ASP A 131 0.93 -13.32 -4.77
C ASP A 131 0.66 -13.18 -6.27
N ALA A 132 0.71 -11.94 -6.78
CA ALA A 132 0.60 -11.68 -8.21
C ALA A 132 1.79 -12.24 -9.00
N VAL A 133 3.01 -12.11 -8.47
CA VAL A 133 4.22 -12.69 -9.08
C VAL A 133 4.14 -14.22 -9.11
N GLU A 134 3.80 -14.86 -7.99
CA GLU A 134 3.67 -16.32 -7.90
C GLU A 134 2.58 -16.85 -8.85
N ALA A 135 1.44 -16.17 -8.93
CA ALA A 135 0.39 -16.51 -9.88
C ALA A 135 0.86 -16.38 -11.34
N ALA A 136 1.61 -15.33 -11.67
CA ALA A 136 2.16 -15.14 -13.01
C ALA A 136 3.20 -16.21 -13.37
N LEU A 137 4.10 -16.57 -12.45
CA LEU A 137 5.08 -17.64 -12.65
C LEU A 137 4.40 -19.00 -12.83
N THR A 138 3.40 -19.29 -12.00
CA THR A 138 2.59 -20.51 -12.08
C THR A 138 1.88 -20.58 -13.43
N LEU A 139 1.15 -19.53 -13.81
CA LEU A 139 0.45 -19.47 -15.10
C LEU A 139 1.40 -19.65 -16.28
N THR A 140 2.56 -18.99 -16.26
CA THR A 140 3.56 -19.06 -17.34
C THR A 140 4.09 -20.49 -17.48
N ARG A 141 4.44 -21.15 -16.36
CA ARG A 141 4.93 -22.53 -16.37
C ARG A 141 3.85 -23.50 -16.86
N THR A 142 2.62 -23.36 -16.38
CA THR A 142 1.48 -24.20 -16.79
C THR A 142 1.16 -24.04 -18.27
N ALA A 143 1.12 -22.80 -18.78
CA ALA A 143 0.75 -22.53 -20.16
C ALA A 143 1.85 -22.91 -21.17
N THR A 144 3.12 -22.83 -20.78
CA THR A 144 4.26 -23.06 -21.69
C THR A 144 4.94 -24.42 -21.51
N GLY A 145 4.76 -25.08 -20.37
CA GLY A 145 5.52 -26.28 -19.98
C GLY A 145 7.00 -26.01 -19.67
N ARG A 146 7.43 -24.74 -19.62
CA ARG A 146 8.84 -24.36 -19.44
C ARG A 146 9.10 -23.96 -17.99
N PRO A 147 10.03 -24.62 -17.27
CA PRO A 147 10.29 -24.30 -15.87
C PRO A 147 11.18 -23.07 -15.67
N GLY A 148 12.04 -22.77 -16.65
CA GLY A 148 13.04 -21.70 -16.57
C GLY A 148 12.44 -20.29 -16.62
N VAL A 149 12.96 -19.40 -15.77
CA VAL A 149 12.58 -17.99 -15.67
C VAL A 149 13.85 -17.16 -15.74
N LEU A 150 13.82 -16.07 -16.50
CA LEU A 150 14.90 -15.09 -16.54
C LEU A 150 14.54 -13.89 -15.67
N ALA A 151 15.48 -13.43 -14.84
CA ALA A 151 15.36 -12.22 -14.05
C ALA A 151 16.62 -11.36 -14.25
N PHE A 152 16.48 -10.06 -14.00
CA PHE A 152 17.56 -9.10 -14.19
C PHE A 152 18.22 -8.75 -12.86
N THR A 153 19.51 -8.43 -12.89
CA THR A 153 20.25 -7.96 -11.71
C THR A 153 19.57 -6.71 -11.13
N GLY A 154 19.33 -6.71 -9.82
CA GLY A 154 18.65 -5.61 -9.11
C GLY A 154 17.12 -5.67 -9.14
N ALA A 155 16.52 -6.67 -9.81
CA ALA A 155 15.08 -6.87 -9.77
C ALA A 155 14.59 -7.25 -8.36
N TYR A 156 13.42 -6.72 -7.98
CA TYR A 156 12.72 -7.06 -6.74
C TYR A 156 11.31 -7.52 -7.06
N HIS A 157 11.01 -8.78 -6.77
CA HIS A 157 9.71 -9.42 -7.03
C HIS A 157 9.01 -9.88 -5.75
N GLY A 158 9.42 -9.31 -4.62
CA GLY A 158 8.90 -9.64 -3.30
C GLY A 158 9.77 -10.64 -2.53
N MET A 159 9.25 -11.16 -1.43
CA MET A 159 9.99 -11.96 -0.44
C MET A 159 9.19 -13.21 -0.02
N THR A 160 8.78 -14.03 -0.97
CA THR A 160 8.27 -15.39 -0.73
C THR A 160 9.45 -16.34 -0.47
N ALA A 161 9.21 -17.38 0.34
CA ALA A 161 10.17 -18.44 0.67
C ALA A 161 10.07 -19.60 -0.32
#